data_AF-A0A535RVE2-F1
#
_entry.id   AF-A0A535RVE2-F1
#
_cell.length_a   1.000
_cell.length_b   1.000
_cell.length_c   1.000
_cell.angle_alpha   90.00
_cell.angle_beta   90.00
_cell.angle_gamma   90.00
#
_symmetry.space_group_name_H-M   'P 1'
#
loop_
_entity.id
_entity.type
_entity.pdbx_description
1 polymer ?
#
loop_
_entity_poly.entity_id
_entity_poly.type
_entity_poly.pdbx_seq_one_letter_code
_entity_poly.pdbx_strand_id
1 'polypeptide(L)'
;MNMVALLAVLSAVGSIVLILVLGELIASSTYGWSKAKRRAGELLSDVLTPEQYSQLIKQGHIDIPSPSDPERIYRVPKSNGRVQVREKGRLTMWLCLQPSNHVPEADILVMHKLMIEADEETYLQKANRFTPTYWETRERRV
;
A
#
# COMPACT_ATOMS: atom_id res chain seq x y z
N MET A 1 2.42 44.14 -40.20
CA MET A 1 2.26 43.38 -38.95
C MET A 1 3.46 43.65 -38.08
N ASN A 2 3.27 44.25 -36.92
CA ASN A 2 4.38 44.81 -36.14
C ASN A 2 5.06 43.69 -35.35
N MET A 3 6.38 43.75 -35.18
CA MET A 3 7.20 42.71 -34.55
C MET A 3 6.64 42.18 -33.21
N VAL A 4 5.99 43.05 -32.43
CA VAL A 4 5.31 42.72 -31.17
C VAL A 4 4.16 41.71 -31.37
N ALA A 5 3.36 41.86 -32.43
CA ALA A 5 2.25 40.96 -32.72
C ALA A 5 2.74 39.57 -33.14
N LEU A 6 3.85 39.49 -33.88
CA LEU A 6 4.45 38.21 -34.28
C LEU A 6 4.97 37.43 -33.06
N LEU A 7 5.65 38.11 -32.13
CA LEU A 7 6.16 37.51 -30.90
C LEU A 7 5.03 37.02 -29.99
N ALA A 8 3.93 37.79 -29.88
CA ALA A 8 2.77 37.37 -29.10
C ALA A 8 2.12 36.10 -29.65
N VAL A 9 1.98 35.98 -30.98
CA VAL A 9 1.42 34.79 -31.63
C VAL A 9 2.34 33.58 -31.42
N LEU A 10 3.65 33.72 -31.60
CA LEU A 10 4.60 32.62 -31.39
C LEU A 10 4.62 32.14 -29.94
N SER A 11 4.55 33.05 -28.97
CA SER A 11 4.44 32.71 -27.54
C SER A 11 3.15 31.97 -27.21
N ALA A 12 2.01 32.41 -27.75
CA ALA A 12 0.72 31.76 -27.55
C ALA A 12 0.70 30.36 -28.15
N VAL A 13 1.19 30.19 -29.38
CA VAL A 13 1.27 28.88 -30.03
C VAL A 13 2.22 27.95 -29.27
N GLY A 14 3.39 28.45 -28.85
CA GLY A 14 4.34 27.68 -28.04
C GLY A 14 3.75 27.23 -26.70
N SER A 15 2.99 28.09 -26.04
CA SER A 15 2.30 27.78 -24.78
C SER A 15 1.20 26.72 -24.97
N ILE A 16 0.43 26.80 -26.06
CA ILE A 16 -0.60 25.81 -26.39
C ILE A 16 0.04 24.44 -26.64
N VAL A 17 1.11 24.38 -27.43
CA VAL A 17 1.83 23.12 -27.69
C VAL A 17 2.38 22.54 -26.39
N LEU A 18 2.98 23.37 -25.52
CA LEU A 18 3.49 22.93 -24.23
C LEU A 18 2.38 22.36 -23.32
N ILE A 19 1.21 23.01 -23.28
CA ILE A 19 0.06 22.55 -22.51
C ILE A 19 -0.45 21.20 -23.02
N LEU A 20 -0.54 21.00 -24.34
CA LEU A 20 -0.99 19.73 -24.92
C LEU A 20 -0.01 18.59 -24.59
N VAL A 21 1.30 18.83 -24.73
CA VAL A 21 2.33 17.83 -24.41
C VAL A 21 2.34 17.49 -22.91
N LEU A 22 2.25 18.50 -22.03
CA LEU A 22 2.14 18.27 -20.60
C LEU A 22 0.83 17.55 -20.24
N GLY A 23 -0.26 17.89 -20.91
CA GLY A 23 -1.57 17.25 -20.74
C GLY A 23 -1.52 15.75 -21.06
N GLU A 24 -0.89 15.35 -22.16
CA GLU A 24 -0.74 13.94 -22.55
C GLU A 24 0.17 13.16 -21.59
N LEU A 25 1.27 13.76 -21.12
CA LEU A 25 2.16 13.13 -20.14
C LEU A 25 1.47 12.90 -18.79
N ILE A 26 0.68 13.88 -18.33
CA ILE A 26 -0.09 13.75 -17.09
C ILE A 26 -1.23 12.73 -17.27
N ALA A 27 -1.94 12.77 -18.40
CA ALA A 27 -3.03 11.85 -18.69
C ALA A 27 -2.56 10.39 -18.80
N SER A 28 -1.43 10.13 -19.48
CA SER A 28 -0.88 8.78 -19.62
C SER A 28 -0.43 8.19 -18.28
N SER A 29 0.24 8.99 -17.44
CA SER A 29 0.66 8.59 -16.09
C SER A 29 -0.55 8.27 -15.20
N THR A 30 -1.56 9.15 -15.18
CA THR A 30 -2.76 8.96 -14.35
C THR A 30 -3.62 7.77 -14.82
N TYR A 31 -3.72 7.55 -16.14
CA TYR A 31 -4.41 6.39 -16.70
C TYR A 31 -3.71 5.08 -16.34
N GLY A 32 -2.38 5.02 -16.46
CA GLY A 32 -1.59 3.86 -16.06
C GLY A 32 -1.78 3.50 -14.58
N TRP A 33 -1.75 4.50 -13.71
CA TRP A 33 -1.96 4.31 -12.27
C TRP A 33 -3.36 3.79 -11.92
N SER A 34 -4.39 4.32 -12.59
CA SER A 34 -5.78 3.89 -12.38
C SER A 34 -5.99 2.42 -12.77
N LYS A 35 -5.38 2.00 -13.89
CA LYS A 35 -5.38 0.61 -14.33
C LYS A 35 -4.63 -0.30 -13.33
N ALA A 36 -3.49 0.14 -12.82
CA ALA A 36 -2.72 -0.59 -11.81
C ALA A 36 -3.53 -0.79 -10.51
N LYS A 37 -4.18 0.28 -10.02
CA LYS A 37 -5.06 0.21 -8.85
C LYS A 37 -6.20 -0.79 -9.01
N ARG A 38 -6.86 -0.81 -10.18
CA ARG A 38 -7.94 -1.77 -10.45
C ARG A 38 -7.43 -3.20 -10.38
N ARG A 39 -6.33 -3.50 -11.08
CA ARG A 39 -5.73 -4.83 -11.09
C ARG A 39 -5.29 -5.29 -9.69
N ALA A 40 -4.72 -4.38 -8.90
CA ALA A 40 -4.35 -4.67 -7.52
C ALA A 40 -5.58 -5.01 -6.65
N GLY A 41 -6.70 -4.32 -6.86
CA GLY A 41 -7.97 -4.63 -6.18
C GLY A 41 -8.58 -5.98 -6.59
N GLU A 42 -8.47 -6.34 -7.88
CA GLU A 42 -8.86 -7.67 -8.38
C GLU A 42 -8.02 -8.76 -7.71
N LEU A 43 -6.69 -8.62 -7.73
CA LEU A 43 -5.78 -9.57 -7.08
C LEU A 43 -6.04 -9.70 -5.58
N LEU A 44 -6.28 -8.59 -4.89
CA LEU A 44 -6.64 -8.60 -3.47
C LEU A 44 -7.91 -9.41 -3.22
N SER A 45 -8.91 -9.26 -4.08
CA SER A 45 -10.19 -9.98 -3.95
C SER A 45 -10.01 -11.48 -4.18
N ASP A 46 -9.12 -11.87 -5.08
CA ASP A 46 -8.81 -13.28 -5.37
C ASP A 46 -8.00 -13.94 -4.25
N VAL A 47 -7.16 -13.16 -3.56
CA VAL A 47 -6.26 -13.67 -2.52
C VAL A 47 -6.94 -13.76 -1.15
N LEU A 48 -7.89 -12.86 -0.85
CA LEU A 48 -8.57 -12.85 0.45
C LEU A 48 -9.70 -13.87 0.54
N THR A 49 -9.79 -14.53 1.69
CA THR A 49 -11.00 -15.26 2.08
C THR A 49 -12.18 -14.29 2.29
N PRO A 50 -13.43 -14.75 2.17
CA PRO A 50 -14.61 -13.93 2.46
C PRO A 50 -14.57 -13.31 3.87
N GLU A 51 -14.07 -14.05 4.85
CA GLU A 51 -13.91 -13.61 6.24
C GLU A 51 -12.88 -12.50 6.35
N GLN A 52 -11.71 -12.66 5.74
CA GLN A 52 -10.66 -11.64 5.70
C GLN A 52 -11.14 -10.39 4.96
N TYR A 53 -11.85 -10.53 3.85
CA TYR A 53 -12.44 -9.40 3.14
C TYR A 53 -13.44 -8.65 4.03
N SER A 54 -14.33 -9.36 4.73
CA SER A 54 -15.26 -8.76 5.68
C SER A 54 -14.54 -8.03 6.82
N GLN A 55 -13.48 -8.63 7.35
CA GLN A 55 -12.63 -8.02 8.38
C GLN A 55 -11.97 -6.74 7.87
N LEU A 56 -11.42 -6.77 6.66
CA LEU A 56 -10.76 -5.62 6.04
C LEU A 56 -11.71 -4.44 5.88
N ILE A 57 -12.94 -4.68 5.41
CA ILE A 57 -13.95 -3.64 5.23
C ILE A 57 -14.45 -3.08 6.57
N LYS A 58 -14.70 -3.94 7.57
CA LYS A 58 -15.29 -3.53 8.85
C LYS A 58 -14.27 -2.93 9.81
N GLN A 59 -13.05 -3.46 9.82
CA GLN A 59 -12.05 -3.18 10.86
C GLN A 59 -10.79 -2.48 10.31
N GLY A 60 -10.67 -2.34 8.99
CA GLY A 60 -9.51 -1.69 8.36
C GLY A 60 -8.22 -2.50 8.44
N HIS A 61 -8.29 -3.80 8.73
CA HIS A 61 -7.15 -4.71 8.77
C HIS A 61 -7.58 -6.16 8.54
N ILE A 62 -6.63 -7.03 8.24
CA ILE A 62 -6.81 -8.48 8.29
C ILE A 62 -5.88 -9.09 9.34
N ASP A 63 -6.33 -10.18 9.95
CA ASP A 63 -5.48 -11.04 10.78
C ASP A 63 -5.03 -12.26 9.96
N ILE A 64 -3.75 -12.56 10.04
CA ILE A 64 -3.11 -13.68 9.33
C ILE A 64 -2.43 -14.57 10.38
N PRO A 65 -2.82 -15.84 10.52
CA PRO A 65 -2.16 -16.75 11.45
C PRO A 65 -0.73 -17.03 10.96
N SER A 66 0.20 -17.13 11.91
CA SER A 66 1.56 -17.59 11.60
C SER A 66 1.56 -19.07 11.21
N PRO A 67 2.23 -19.45 10.10
CA PRO A 67 2.44 -20.86 9.77
C PRO A 67 3.39 -21.58 10.73
N SER A 68 4.35 -20.88 11.35
CA SER A 68 5.35 -21.49 12.24
C SER A 68 5.03 -21.43 13.74
N ASP A 69 4.12 -20.55 14.17
CA ASP A 69 3.77 -20.34 15.59
C ASP A 69 2.25 -20.21 15.78
N PRO A 70 1.56 -21.21 16.34
CA PRO A 70 0.10 -21.20 16.48
C PRO A 70 -0.41 -20.10 17.43
N GLU A 71 0.44 -19.52 18.27
CA GLU A 71 0.05 -18.45 19.20
C GLU A 71 0.28 -17.05 18.61
N ARG A 72 0.83 -16.95 17.39
CA ARG A 72 1.14 -15.70 16.69
C ARG A 72 0.15 -15.37 15.58
N ILE A 73 -0.28 -14.12 15.57
CA ILE A 73 -1.13 -13.51 14.53
C ILE A 73 -0.47 -12.23 14.03
N TYR A 74 -0.45 -12.06 12.72
CA TYR A 74 -0.07 -10.82 12.05
C TYR A 74 -1.30 -9.99 11.71
N ARG A 75 -1.38 -8.78 12.26
CA ARG A 75 -2.44 -7.83 11.90
C ARG A 75 -1.92 -6.86 10.85
N VAL A 76 -2.40 -7.02 9.62
CA VAL A 76 -1.99 -6.23 8.47
C VAL A 76 -3.03 -5.13 8.21
N PRO A 77 -2.66 -3.83 8.31
CA PRO A 77 -3.60 -2.74 8.05
C PRO A 77 -3.97 -2.64 6.57
N LYS A 78 -5.14 -2.05 6.28
CA LYS A 78 -5.63 -1.80 4.91
C LYS A 78 -4.73 -0.86 4.11
N SER A 79 -4.22 0.17 4.77
CA SER A 79 -3.34 1.18 4.18
C SER A 79 -1.89 0.90 4.52
N ASN A 80 -0.98 1.64 3.90
CA ASN A 80 0.44 1.62 4.25
C ASN A 80 0.61 1.80 5.76
N GLY A 81 1.40 0.93 6.37
CA GLY A 81 1.59 0.95 7.81
C GLY A 81 2.45 -0.19 8.30
N ARG A 82 2.61 -0.23 9.63
CA ARG A 82 3.31 -1.31 10.32
C ARG A 82 2.35 -2.46 10.58
N VAL A 83 2.82 -3.67 10.36
CA VAL A 83 2.10 -4.90 10.73
C VAL A 83 2.29 -5.15 12.22
N GLN A 84 1.22 -5.43 12.95
CA GLN A 84 1.33 -5.82 14.35
C GLN A 84 1.61 -7.32 14.42
N VAL A 85 2.56 -7.71 15.23
CA VAL A 85 2.71 -9.10 15.65
C VAL A 85 2.03 -9.23 17.00
N ARG A 86 1.08 -10.14 17.07
CA ARG A 86 0.31 -10.42 18.27
C ARG A 86 0.54 -11.85 18.71
N GLU A 87 1.13 -12.03 19.88
CA GLU A 87 1.36 -13.34 20.48
C GLU A 87 0.47 -13.47 21.72
N LYS A 88 -0.29 -14.56 21.82
CA LYS A 88 -1.27 -14.77 22.91
C LYS A 88 -2.24 -13.58 23.06
N GLY A 89 -2.63 -13.00 21.93
CA GLY A 89 -3.50 -11.82 21.84
C GLY A 89 -2.87 -10.47 22.20
N ARG A 90 -1.59 -10.44 22.60
CA ARG A 90 -0.88 -9.21 23.00
C ARG A 90 0.03 -8.72 21.90
N LEU A 91 0.05 -7.40 21.69
CA LEU A 91 1.02 -6.76 20.80
C LEU A 91 2.44 -6.96 21.37
N THR A 92 3.30 -7.67 20.65
CA THR A 92 4.69 -7.93 21.07
C THR A 92 5.70 -7.16 20.24
N MET A 93 5.41 -6.91 18.96
CA MET A 93 6.27 -6.10 18.09
C MET A 93 5.50 -5.52 16.90
N TRP A 94 6.12 -4.52 16.28
CA TRP A 94 5.71 -3.99 14.98
C TRP A 94 6.73 -4.41 13.91
N LEU A 95 6.22 -4.76 12.73
CA LEU A 95 7.02 -5.08 11.55
C LEU A 95 6.76 -4.05 10.45
N CYS A 96 7.82 -3.61 9.78
CA CYS A 96 7.72 -2.80 8.57
C CYS A 96 8.46 -3.49 7.43
N LEU A 97 7.73 -3.83 6.39
CA LEU A 97 8.27 -4.30 5.12
C LEU A 97 7.55 -3.54 4.02
N GLN A 98 8.30 -2.89 3.14
CA GLN A 98 7.75 -2.10 2.04
C GLN A 98 8.44 -2.44 0.73
N PRO A 99 7.71 -2.38 -0.40
CA PRO A 99 8.33 -2.44 -1.71
C PRO A 99 9.23 -1.22 -1.94
N SER A 100 10.28 -1.40 -2.73
CA SER A 100 11.21 -0.32 -3.08
C SER A 100 10.60 0.71 -4.03
N ASN A 101 9.62 0.28 -4.85
CA ASN A 101 8.90 1.13 -5.78
C ASN A 101 7.51 1.45 -5.25
N HIS A 102 6.94 2.58 -5.71
CA HIS A 102 5.56 2.90 -5.41
C HIS A 102 4.62 1.92 -6.12
N VAL A 103 3.74 1.29 -5.34
CA VAL A 103 2.73 0.34 -5.82
C VAL A 103 1.37 0.68 -5.19
N PRO A 104 0.25 0.23 -5.79
CA PRO A 104 -1.06 0.34 -5.17
C PRO A 104 -1.11 -0.25 -3.76
N GLU A 105 -1.86 0.37 -2.85
CA GLU A 105 -2.00 -0.09 -1.45
C GLU A 105 -2.48 -1.55 -1.33
N ALA A 106 -3.37 -1.97 -2.23
CA ALA A 106 -3.85 -3.34 -2.28
C ALA A 106 -2.73 -4.36 -2.53
N ASP A 107 -1.73 -4.02 -3.37
CA ASP A 107 -0.58 -4.90 -3.62
C ASP A 107 0.31 -5.02 -2.37
N ILE A 108 0.37 -3.99 -1.52
CA ILE A 108 1.15 -4.04 -0.27
C ILE A 108 0.51 -5.03 0.72
N LEU A 109 -0.82 -5.01 0.84
CA LEU A 109 -1.54 -5.98 1.66
C LEU A 109 -1.38 -7.41 1.12
N VAL A 110 -1.52 -7.60 -0.20
CA VAL A 110 -1.27 -8.89 -0.86
C VAL A 110 0.15 -9.39 -0.61
N MET A 111 1.16 -8.51 -0.74
CA MET A 111 2.56 -8.84 -0.46
C MET A 111 2.72 -9.35 0.98
N HIS A 112 2.20 -8.64 1.97
CA HIS A 112 2.27 -9.09 3.37
C HIS A 112 1.64 -10.47 3.55
N LYS A 113 0.43 -10.67 3.02
CA LYS A 113 -0.28 -11.94 3.17
C LYS A 113 0.47 -13.10 2.53
N LEU A 114 0.84 -12.97 1.26
CA LEU A 114 1.52 -14.05 0.54
C LEU A 114 2.88 -14.37 1.16
N MET A 115 3.65 -13.35 1.58
CA MET A 115 4.93 -13.61 2.25
C MET A 115 4.74 -14.29 3.60
N ILE A 116 3.79 -13.84 4.44
CA ILE A 116 3.53 -14.48 5.73
C ILE A 116 3.07 -15.93 5.56
N GLU A 117 2.15 -16.19 4.64
CA GLU A 117 1.55 -17.52 4.46
C GLU A 117 2.47 -18.51 3.76
N ALA A 118 3.27 -18.06 2.78
CA ALA A 118 4.11 -18.94 1.97
C ALA A 118 5.56 -19.03 2.45
N ASP A 119 6.11 -17.97 3.04
CA ASP A 119 7.52 -17.90 3.48
C ASP A 119 7.70 -16.90 4.62
N GLU A 120 7.14 -17.28 5.78
CA GLU A 120 7.19 -16.48 6.99
C GLU A 120 8.62 -16.16 7.43
N GLU A 121 9.56 -17.09 7.22
CA GLU A 121 10.95 -16.91 7.59
C GLU A 121 11.56 -15.73 6.82
N THR A 122 11.44 -15.72 5.48
CA THR A 122 11.93 -14.60 4.67
C THR A 122 11.24 -13.29 5.03
N TYR A 123 9.93 -13.33 5.33
CA TYR A 123 9.20 -12.14 5.79
C TYR A 123 9.81 -11.54 7.06
N LEU A 124 10.08 -12.39 8.06
CA LEU A 124 10.66 -12.01 9.35
C LEU A 124 12.12 -11.57 9.26
N GLN A 125 12.88 -12.11 8.30
CA GLN A 125 14.26 -11.71 8.02
C GLN A 125 14.33 -10.34 7.35
N LYS A 126 13.43 -10.04 6.42
CA LYS A 126 13.44 -8.77 5.68
C LYS A 126 12.76 -7.61 6.41
N ALA A 127 11.79 -7.90 7.27
CA ALA A 127 11.02 -6.86 7.94
C ALA A 127 11.86 -6.15 9.03
N ASN A 128 11.82 -4.82 9.01
CA ASN A 128 12.34 -4.00 10.10
C ASN A 128 11.47 -4.19 11.35
N ARG A 129 12.11 -4.33 12.52
CA ARG A 129 11.44 -4.61 13.79
C ARG A 129 11.42 -3.38 14.67
N PHE A 130 10.28 -3.09 15.29
CA PHE A 130 10.15 -2.01 16.27
C PHE A 130 9.49 -2.54 17.54
N THR A 131 10.09 -2.22 18.68
CA THR A 131 9.51 -2.50 19.99
C THR A 131 8.30 -1.60 20.21
N PRO A 132 7.14 -2.12 20.63
CA PRO A 132 6.00 -1.30 20.97
C PRO A 132 6.33 -0.40 22.17
N THR A 133 5.81 0.81 22.17
CA THR A 133 5.91 1.70 23.32
C THR A 133 5.05 1.20 24.48
N TYR A 134 5.33 1.70 25.68
CA TYR A 134 4.53 1.39 26.87
C TYR A 134 3.04 1.71 26.67
N TRP A 135 2.71 2.78 25.94
CA TRP A 135 1.33 3.18 25.70
C TRP A 135 0.59 2.22 24.77
N GLU A 136 1.24 1.80 23.67
CA GLU A 136 0.65 0.87 22.69
C GLU A 136 0.39 -0.53 23.27
N THR A 137 1.18 -0.96 24.25
CA THR A 137 0.95 -2.24 24.96
C THR A 137 -0.20 -2.18 25.97
N ARG A 138 -0.63 -0.98 26.40
CA ARG A 138 -1.67 -0.79 27.42
C ARG A 138 -3.08 -0.68 26.86
N GLU A 139 -3.23 -0.30 25.59
CA GLU A 139 -4.49 0.15 24.95
C GLU A 139 -5.60 -0.91 24.82
N ARG A 140 -5.48 -2.11 25.41
CA ARG A 140 -6.55 -3.14 25.44
C ARG A 140 -6.79 -3.82 26.79
N ARG A 141 -6.52 -3.14 27.90
CA ARG A 141 -6.90 -3.62 29.24
C ARG A 141 -8.27 -3.10 29.73
N VAL A 142 -9.10 -2.57 28.83
CA VAL A 142 -10.45 -2.05 29.12
C VAL A 142 -11.47 -2.81 28.30
#